data_AF-A0A9E1I8Y9-F1
#
_entry.id   AF-A0A9E1I8Y9-F1
#
_cell.length_a   1.000
_cell.length_b   1.000
_cell.length_c   1.000
_cell.angle_alpha   90.00
_cell.angle_beta   90.00
_cell.angle_gamma   90.00
#
_symmetry.space_group_name_H-M   'P 1'
#
loop_
_entity.id
_entity.type
_entity.pdbx_description
1 polymer ?
#
loop_
_entity_poly.entity_id
_entity_poly.type
_entity_poly.pdbx_seq_one_letter_code
_entity_poly.pdbx_strand_id
1 'polypeptide(L)'
;MKEQFEVIALENETMTLKVNRSGGCHSCSASSGCGTGILANYFDHYSVFNKPVQDGVVVGDFVTLEISSSELFSRAFMLYIFPILSLFAGSAIGMSLFPATELWQISFGLAGFIGALLLTKYFVK
;
A
#
# COMPACT_ATOMS: atom_id res chain seq x y z
N MET A 1 -5.55 7.31 10.72
CA MET A 1 -6.41 6.16 11.13
C MET A 1 -5.84 5.62 12.43
N LYS A 2 -6.69 5.38 13.44
CA LYS A 2 -6.27 4.85 14.74
C LYS A 2 -6.68 3.38 14.82
N GLU A 3 -5.71 2.49 14.98
CA GLU A 3 -5.97 1.06 15.15
C GLU A 3 -5.30 0.57 16.44
N GLN A 4 -5.95 -0.39 17.12
CA GLN A 4 -5.45 -0.98 18.36
C GLN A 4 -4.70 -2.28 18.07
N PHE A 5 -3.53 -2.43 18.66
CA PHE A 5 -2.67 -3.59 18.53
C PHE A 5 -2.29 -4.12 19.91
N GLU A 6 -2.28 -5.45 20.07
CA GLU A 6 -1.88 -6.10 21.32
C GLU A 6 -0.37 -6.33 21.34
N VAL A 7 0.28 -6.01 22.47
CA VAL A 7 1.71 -6.24 22.68
C VAL A 7 1.94 -7.68 23.12
N ILE A 8 2.60 -8.48 22.27
CA ILE A 8 2.83 -9.91 22.54
C ILE A 8 4.25 -10.22 23.05
N ALA A 9 5.22 -9.33 22.80
CA ALA A 9 6.59 -9.47 23.28
C ALA A 9 7.29 -8.12 23.39
N LEU A 10 8.27 -8.05 24.29
CA LEU A 10 9.18 -6.92 24.50
C LEU A 10 10.61 -7.47 24.51
N GLU A 11 11.42 -7.11 23.51
CA GLU A 11 12.82 -7.54 23.37
C GLU A 11 13.71 -6.35 23.02
N ASN A 12 14.77 -6.10 23.81
CA ASN A 12 15.84 -5.16 23.52
C ASN A 12 15.39 -3.84 22.86
N GLU A 13 14.51 -3.08 23.53
CA GLU A 13 13.91 -1.81 23.06
C GLU A 13 12.93 -1.90 21.89
N THR A 14 12.52 -3.11 21.51
CA THR A 14 11.46 -3.32 20.51
C THR A 14 10.24 -4.01 21.11
N MET A 15 9.05 -3.49 20.80
CA MET A 15 7.78 -4.14 21.07
C MET A 15 7.29 -4.87 19.81
N THR A 16 6.86 -6.10 19.99
CA THR A 16 6.22 -6.89 18.94
C THR A 16 4.71 -6.74 19.09
N LEU A 17 4.09 -6.18 18.07
CA LEU A 17 2.65 -5.95 18.04
C LEU A 17 1.94 -6.99 17.18
N LYS A 18 0.83 -7.53 17.69
CA LYS A 18 -0.05 -8.44 16.97
C LYS A 18 -1.10 -7.65 16.19
N VAL A 19 -1.12 -7.81 14.87
CA VAL A 19 -2.18 -7.27 13.99
C VAL A 19 -3.38 -8.19 14.05
N ASN A 20 -4.44 -7.74 14.71
CA ASN A 20 -5.72 -8.43 14.66
C ASN A 20 -6.48 -7.99 13.39
N ARG A 21 -6.36 -8.77 12.30
CA ARG A 21 -7.09 -8.50 11.04
C ARG A 21 -8.55 -8.90 11.17
N SER A 22 -9.32 -8.23 12.02
CA SER A 22 -10.76 -8.49 12.17
C SER A 22 -11.60 -8.04 10.96
N GLY A 23 -11.06 -7.17 10.10
CA GLY A 23 -11.84 -6.47 9.06
C GLY A 23 -11.83 -7.05 7.65
N GLY A 24 -11.08 -8.13 7.35
CA GLY A 24 -10.80 -8.49 5.94
C GLY A 24 -11.96 -9.13 5.17
N CYS A 25 -12.65 -10.11 5.75
CA CYS A 25 -13.64 -10.93 5.03
C CYS A 25 -14.82 -11.41 5.88
N HIS A 26 -14.82 -11.18 7.21
CA HIS A 26 -15.81 -11.80 8.09
C HIS A 26 -17.21 -11.18 7.97
N SER A 27 -17.29 -9.91 7.58
CA SER A 27 -18.54 -9.16 7.34
C SER A 27 -19.01 -9.18 5.88
N CYS A 28 -18.29 -9.83 4.97
CA CYS A 28 -18.66 -9.91 3.56
C CYS A 28 -19.67 -11.04 3.36
N SER A 29 -20.87 -10.75 2.81
CA SER A 29 -21.92 -11.75 2.59
C SER A 29 -21.53 -12.85 1.58
N ALA A 30 -20.43 -12.67 0.86
CA ALA A 30 -19.86 -13.63 -0.10
C ALA A 30 -18.70 -14.45 0.48
N SER A 31 -18.44 -14.38 1.80
CA SER A 31 -17.34 -15.11 2.46
C SER A 31 -17.44 -16.64 2.33
N SER A 32 -18.64 -17.17 2.06
CA SER A 32 -18.89 -18.59 1.79
C SER A 32 -18.53 -19.03 0.36
N GLY A 33 -18.28 -18.09 -0.57
CA GLY A 33 -17.96 -18.38 -1.98
C GLY A 33 -16.58 -17.91 -2.44
N CYS A 34 -15.92 -17.06 -1.66
CA CYS A 34 -14.56 -16.60 -1.97
C CYS A 34 -13.57 -17.62 -1.40
N GLY A 35 -12.95 -18.46 -2.25
CA GLY A 35 -12.02 -19.52 -1.83
C GLY A 35 -10.87 -19.04 -0.93
N THR A 36 -10.55 -17.75 -0.93
CA THR A 36 -9.58 -17.13 -0.01
C THR A 36 -10.09 -17.05 1.44
N GLY A 37 -11.40 -16.95 1.66
CA GLY A 37 -12.00 -16.94 3.01
C GLY A 37 -11.97 -18.32 3.68
N ILE A 38 -12.09 -19.40 2.91
CA ILE A 38 -12.02 -20.77 3.43
C ILE A 38 -10.59 -21.13 3.82
N LEU A 39 -9.59 -20.74 3.01
CA LEU A 39 -8.18 -20.93 3.34
C LEU A 39 -7.72 -20.05 4.52
N ALA A 40 -8.25 -18.84 4.63
CA ALA A 40 -7.94 -17.93 5.74
C ALA A 40 -8.43 -18.43 7.11
N ASN A 41 -9.47 -19.27 7.16
CA ASN A 41 -9.93 -19.88 8.41
C ASN A 41 -8.98 -20.98 8.92
N TYR A 42 -8.18 -21.59 8.04
CA TYR A 42 -7.26 -22.67 8.41
C TYR A 42 -5.87 -22.16 8.81
N PHE A 43 -5.54 -20.94 8.37
CA PHE A 43 -4.29 -20.27 8.70
C PHE A 43 -4.60 -19.06 9.59
N ASP A 44 -4.41 -19.22 10.90
CA ASP A 44 -4.39 -18.11 11.86
C ASP A 44 -3.11 -17.27 11.64
N HIS A 45 -3.05 -16.59 10.49
CA HIS A 45 -1.97 -15.67 10.14
C HIS A 45 -2.26 -14.32 10.80
N TYR A 46 -2.03 -14.23 12.11
CA TYR A 46 -1.75 -12.94 12.70
C TYR A 46 -0.40 -12.45 12.15
N SER A 47 -0.39 -11.23 11.62
CA SER A 47 0.84 -10.58 11.21
C SER A 47 1.44 -9.88 12.42
N VAL A 48 2.74 -10.05 12.64
CA VAL A 48 3.48 -9.35 13.68
C VAL A 48 4.40 -8.32 13.04
N PHE A 49 4.55 -7.16 13.66
CA PHE A 49 5.53 -6.17 13.25
C PHE A 49 6.17 -5.53 14.49
N ASN A 50 7.43 -5.12 14.34
CA ASN A 50 8.23 -4.56 15.41
C ASN A 50 8.21 -3.03 15.38
N LYS A 51 8.11 -2.42 16.55
CA LYS A 51 8.14 -0.96 16.73
C LYS A 51 9.01 -0.65 17.96
N PRO A 52 9.69 0.50 18.03
CA PRO A 52 10.35 0.92 19.27
C PRO A 52 9.38 0.94 20.46
N VAL A 53 9.88 0.54 21.62
CA VAL A 53 9.12 0.52 22.88
C VAL A 53 8.68 1.94 23.26
N GLN A 54 7.42 2.07 23.69
CA GLN A 54 6.92 3.29 24.32
C GLN A 54 7.03 3.17 25.84
N ASP A 55 7.27 4.30 26.52
CA ASP A 55 7.45 4.34 27.98
C ASP A 55 6.23 3.77 28.71
N GLY A 56 6.47 2.80 29.59
CA GLY A 56 5.45 2.25 30.51
C GLY A 56 4.56 1.13 29.94
N VAL A 57 4.84 0.60 28.75
CA VAL A 57 4.05 -0.48 28.13
C VAL A 57 4.46 -1.86 28.66
N VAL A 58 3.49 -2.70 29.00
CA VAL A 58 3.73 -4.11 29.40
C VAL A 58 3.14 -5.10 28.38
N VAL A 59 3.63 -6.35 28.40
CA VAL A 59 3.08 -7.43 27.57
C VAL A 59 1.61 -7.65 27.95
N GLY A 60 0.74 -7.71 26.95
CA GLY A 60 -0.73 -7.79 27.12
C GLY A 60 -1.46 -6.46 27.03
N ASP A 61 -0.75 -5.32 26.98
CA ASP A 61 -1.38 -4.02 26.75
C ASP A 61 -1.81 -3.82 25.28
N PHE A 62 -2.84 -2.99 25.11
CA PHE A 62 -3.30 -2.54 23.80
C PHE A 62 -2.74 -1.15 23.48
N VAL A 63 -1.88 -1.07 22.46
CA VAL A 63 -1.32 0.20 21.97
C VAL A 63 -2.12 0.67 20.76
N THR A 64 -2.57 1.93 20.80
CA THR A 64 -3.22 2.57 19.64
C THR A 64 -2.15 3.20 18.77
N LEU A 65 -1.96 2.71 17.55
CA LEU A 65 -1.10 3.37 16.57
C LEU A 65 -1.94 4.28 15.68
N GLU A 66 -1.46 5.50 15.51
CA GLU A 66 -1.98 6.42 14.52
C GLU A 66 -1.11 6.33 13.28
N ILE A 67 -1.65 5.73 12.22
CA ILE A 67 -1.05 5.82 10.90
C ILE A 67 -1.54 7.13 10.30
N SER A 68 -0.61 8.01 9.90
CA SER A 68 -0.92 9.23 9.16
C SER A 68 -1.61 8.83 7.84
N SER A 69 -2.93 8.99 7.80
CA SER A 69 -3.72 8.62 6.62
C SER A 69 -3.32 9.41 5.37
N SER A 70 -2.72 10.60 5.57
CA SER A 70 -2.19 11.47 4.54
C SER A 70 -1.04 10.85 3.75
N GLU A 71 -0.13 10.11 4.40
CA GLU A 71 1.00 9.47 3.71
C GLU A 71 0.54 8.28 2.87
N LEU A 72 -0.37 7.47 3.40
CA LEU A 72 -0.97 6.37 2.63
C LEU A 72 -1.72 6.89 1.40
N PHE A 73 -2.50 7.96 1.58
CA PHE A 73 -3.23 8.59 0.49
C PHE A 73 -2.29 9.20 -0.55
N SER A 74 -1.25 9.93 -0.12
CA SER A 74 -0.28 10.52 -1.02
C SER A 74 0.49 9.47 -1.82
N ARG A 75 0.87 8.34 -1.19
CA ARG A 75 1.53 7.23 -1.88
C ARG A 75 0.62 6.56 -2.90
N ALA A 76 -0.65 6.32 -2.55
CA ALA A 76 -1.63 5.80 -3.49
C ALA A 76 -1.82 6.76 -4.67
N PHE A 77 -2.00 8.06 -4.40
CA PHE A 77 -2.13 9.07 -5.45
C PHE A 77 -0.93 9.06 -6.40
N MET A 78 0.28 8.96 -5.86
CA MET A 78 1.50 8.91 -6.65
C MET A 78 1.64 7.61 -7.47
N LEU A 79 1.06 6.50 -7.04
CA LEU A 79 1.08 5.23 -7.80
C LEU A 79 -0.03 5.14 -8.86
N TYR A 80 -1.17 5.77 -8.63
CA TYR A 80 -2.33 5.68 -9.53
C TYR A 80 -2.43 6.88 -10.48
N ILE A 81 -2.37 8.11 -9.96
CA ILE A 81 -2.64 9.31 -10.75
C ILE A 81 -1.41 9.75 -11.54
N PHE A 82 -0.22 9.70 -10.93
CA PHE A 82 1.00 10.19 -11.57
C PHE A 82 1.38 9.41 -12.85
N PRO A 83 1.34 8.06 -12.91
CA PRO A 83 1.65 7.34 -14.14
C PRO A 83 0.65 7.62 -15.26
N ILE A 84 -0.63 7.75 -14.92
CA ILE A 84 -1.69 8.07 -15.88
C ILE A 84 -1.47 9.48 -16.46
N LEU A 85 -1.16 10.48 -15.62
CA LEU A 85 -0.84 11.82 -16.09
C LEU A 85 0.40 11.83 -17.00
N SER A 86 1.44 11.07 -16.64
CA SER A 86 2.66 10.95 -17.43
C SER A 86 2.40 10.32 -18.81
N LEU A 87 1.51 9.33 -18.90
CA LEU A 87 1.09 8.72 -20.18
C LEU A 87 0.50 9.78 -21.12
N PHE A 88 -0.46 10.57 -20.65
CA PHE A 88 -1.09 11.61 -21.46
C PHE A 88 -0.12 12.74 -21.81
N ALA A 89 0.70 13.17 -20.85
CA ALA A 89 1.73 14.17 -21.08
C ALA A 89 2.75 13.70 -22.13
N GLY A 90 3.22 12.46 -22.04
CA GLY A 90 4.13 11.86 -23.01
C GLY A 90 3.52 11.81 -24.41
N SER A 91 2.27 11.35 -24.53
CA SER A 91 1.55 11.34 -25.82
C SER A 91 1.39 12.75 -26.39
N ALA A 92 1.01 13.74 -25.58
CA ALA A 92 0.88 15.14 -26.01
C ALA A 92 2.21 15.72 -26.51
N ILE A 93 3.33 15.41 -25.85
CA ILE A 93 4.68 15.79 -26.31
C ILE A 93 4.98 15.13 -27.65
N GLY A 94 4.67 13.83 -27.80
CA GLY A 94 4.83 13.10 -29.05
C GLY A 94 4.01 13.72 -30.20
N MET A 95 2.78 14.15 -29.92
CA MET A 95 1.91 14.82 -30.88
C MET A 95 2.47 16.19 -31.29
N SER A 96 3.00 16.97 -30.35
CA SER A 96 3.57 18.29 -30.65
C SER A 96 4.86 18.22 -31.47
N LEU A 97 5.68 17.18 -31.26
CA LEU A 97 6.95 17.03 -31.98
C LEU A 97 6.77 16.31 -33.32
N PHE A 98 5.89 15.32 -33.39
CA PHE A 98 5.69 14.46 -34.56
C PHE A 98 4.19 14.27 -34.86
N PRO A 99 3.52 15.34 -35.34
CA PRO A 99 2.06 15.33 -35.53
C PRO A 99 1.58 14.40 -36.66
N ALA A 100 2.45 14.04 -37.60
CA ALA A 100 2.08 13.22 -38.75
C ALA A 100 2.14 11.69 -38.48
N THR A 101 2.71 11.27 -37.35
CA THR A 101 2.98 9.85 -37.07
C THR A 101 2.42 9.41 -35.72
N GLU A 102 1.30 8.69 -35.76
CA GLU A 102 0.65 8.07 -34.59
C GLU A 102 1.61 7.15 -33.81
N LEU A 103 2.49 6.44 -34.51
CA LEU A 103 3.45 5.52 -33.90
C LEU A 103 4.35 6.22 -32.87
N TRP A 104 4.70 7.47 -33.14
CA TRP A 104 5.58 8.26 -32.29
C TRP A 104 4.85 8.80 -31.06
N GLN A 105 3.58 9.18 -31.22
CA GLN A 105 2.70 9.57 -30.10
C GLN A 105 2.53 8.41 -29.11
N ILE A 106 2.25 7.21 -29.64
CA ILE A 106 2.12 5.98 -28.83
C ILE A 106 3.44 5.65 -28.12
N SER A 107 4.57 5.72 -28.83
CA SER A 107 5.88 5.40 -28.25
C SER A 107 6.26 6.36 -27.11
N PHE A 108 5.99 7.66 -27.28
CA PHE A 108 6.25 8.66 -26.23
C PHE A 108 5.32 8.51 -25.03
N GLY A 109 4.03 8.20 -25.25
CA GLY A 109 3.10 7.87 -24.16
C GLY A 109 3.61 6.67 -23.35
N LEU A 110 3.93 5.57 -24.02
CA LEU A 110 4.46 4.35 -23.38
C LEU A 110 5.76 4.63 -22.61
N ALA A 111 6.69 5.37 -23.20
CA ALA A 111 7.93 5.76 -22.53
C ALA A 111 7.67 6.61 -21.28
N GLY A 112 6.75 7.57 -21.34
CA GLY A 112 6.33 8.39 -20.20
C GLY A 112 5.70 7.56 -19.08
N PHE A 113 4.83 6.61 -19.42
CA PHE A 113 4.20 5.71 -18.46
C PHE A 113 5.22 4.78 -17.76
N ILE A 114 6.09 4.12 -18.54
CA ILE A 114 7.13 3.24 -17.99
C ILE A 114 8.11 4.03 -17.14
N GLY A 115 8.54 5.21 -17.60
CA GLY A 115 9.39 6.12 -16.85
C GLY A 115 8.78 6.52 -15.49
N ALA A 116 7.49 6.86 -15.49
CA ALA A 116 6.77 7.21 -14.26
C ALA A 116 6.62 6.02 -13.29
N LEU A 117 6.41 4.80 -13.80
CA LEU A 117 6.38 3.60 -12.96
C LEU A 117 7.76 3.29 -12.35
N LEU A 118 8.84 3.49 -13.09
CA LEU A 118 10.19 3.29 -12.57
C LEU A 118 10.56 4.35 -11.53
N LEU A 119 10.19 5.61 -11.78
CA LEU A 119 10.37 6.72 -10.82
C LEU A 119 9.61 6.47 -9.53
N THR A 120 8.32 6.12 -9.61
CA THR A 120 7.51 5.84 -8.43
C THR A 120 8.02 4.61 -7.66
N LYS A 121 8.47 3.56 -8.34
CA LYS A 121 9.14 2.42 -7.71
C LYS A 121 10.41 2.81 -6.95
N TYR A 122 11.17 3.79 -7.44
CA TYR A 122 12.38 4.27 -6.78
C TYR A 122 12.07 5.14 -5.56
N PHE A 123 11.07 6.02 -5.66
CA PHE A 123 10.70 6.98 -4.60
C PHE A 123 9.82 6.40 -3.49
N VAL A 124 9.04 5.34 -3.75
CA VAL A 124 8.09 4.77 -2.77
C VAL A 124 8.70 3.63 -1.94
N LYS A 125 9.98 3.32 -2.15
CA LYS A 125 10.74 2.34 -1.37
C LYS A 125 11.10 2.91 0.02
#